data_AF-A0A369PY35-F1
#
_entry.id   AF-A0A369PY35-F1
#
_cell.length_a   1.000
_cell.length_b   1.000
_cell.length_c   1.000
_cell.angle_alpha   90.00
_cell.angle_beta   90.00
_cell.angle_gamma   90.00
#
_symmetry.space_group_name_H-M   'P 1'
#
loop_
_entity.id
_entity.type
_entity.pdbx_description
1 polymer ?
#
loop_
_entity_poly.entity_id
_entity_poly.type
_entity_poly.pdbx_seq_one_letter_code
_entity_poly.pdbx_strand_id
1 'polypeptide(L)' 'MSDIQLYSQISSLPSDLKRQVSEFVSSLKKKSNSSKKIKERQFGYAKGFFKTADDFDEPLEDFREYM' A
#
# COMPACT_ATOMS: atom_id res chain seq x y z
N MET A 1 -19.78 -16.93 4.24
CA MET A 1 -20.90 -16.25 3.57
C MET A 1 -20.74 -16.50 2.07
N SER A 2 -21.70 -17.15 1.43
CA SER A 2 -21.72 -17.26 -0.03
C SER A 2 -22.31 -15.99 -0.65
N ASP A 3 -21.99 -15.69 -1.91
CA ASP A 3 -22.49 -14.50 -2.61
C ASP A 3 -24.02 -14.44 -2.65
N ILE A 4 -24.66 -15.61 -2.73
CA ILE A 4 -26.11 -15.77 -2.71
C ILE A 4 -26.72 -15.37 -1.35
N GLN A 5 -26.07 -15.74 -0.24
CA GLN A 5 -26.53 -15.35 1.10
C GLN A 5 -26.45 -13.83 1.30
N LEU A 6 -25.39 -13.21 0.79
CA LEU A 6 -25.20 -11.76 0.86
C LEU A 6 -26.26 -11.01 0.03
N TYR A 7 -26.53 -11.48 -1.20
CA TYR A 7 -27.57 -10.89 -2.05
C TYR A 7 -28.95 -10.95 -1.41
N SER A 8 -29.31 -12.08 -0.79
CA SER A 8 -30.57 -12.24 -0.06
C SER A 8 -30.70 -11.22 1.07
N GLN A 9 -29.65 -11.04 1.87
CA GLN A 9 -29.65 -10.06 2.96
C GLN A 9 -29.79 -8.63 2.45
N ILE A 10 -29.04 -8.23 1.42
CA ILE A 10 -29.13 -6.88 0.84
C ILE A 10 -30.51 -6.64 0.21
N SER A 11 -31.08 -7.65 -0.43
CA SER A 11 -32.39 -7.56 -1.09
C SER A 11 -33.53 -7.35 -0.10
N SER A 12 -33.42 -7.94 1.09
CA SER A 12 -34.39 -7.80 2.19
C SER A 12 -34.40 -6.42 2.86
N LEU A 13 -33.40 -5.57 2.59
CA LEU A 13 -33.30 -4.24 3.21
C LEU A 13 -34.29 -3.22 2.57
N PRO A 14 -34.81 -2.28 3.38
CA PRO A 14 -35.49 -1.07 2.91
C PRO A 14 -34.63 -0.21 1.97
N SER A 15 -35.27 0.62 1.14
CA SER A 15 -34.59 1.50 0.16
C SER A 15 -33.54 2.42 0.80
N ASP A 16 -33.81 2.92 2.00
CA ASP A 16 -32.91 3.85 2.70
C ASP A 16 -31.61 3.17 3.14
N LEU A 17 -31.71 1.92 3.58
CA LEU A 17 -30.55 1.12 4.00
C LEU A 17 -29.76 0.60 2.80
N LYS A 18 -30.43 0.32 1.67
CA LYS A 18 -29.75 0.00 0.41
C LYS A 18 -28.84 1.12 -0.07
N ARG A 19 -29.21 2.39 0.18
CA ARG A 19 -28.34 3.55 -0.11
C ARG A 19 -27.06 3.54 0.73
N GLN A 20 -27.16 3.26 2.02
CA GLN A 20 -25.98 3.16 2.89
C GLN A 20 -25.06 1.99 2.49
N VAL A 21 -25.64 0.86 2.09
CA VAL A 21 -24.89 -0.28 1.57
C VAL A 21 -24.14 0.09 0.28
N SER A 22 -24.74 0.86 -0.63
CA SER A 22 -24.07 1.27 -1.87
C SER A 22 -22.90 2.22 -1.61
N GLU A 23 -23.05 3.17 -0.68
CA GLU A 23 -21.97 4.05 -0.23
C GLU A 23 -20.84 3.25 0.44
N PHE A 24 -21.19 2.29 1.29
CA PHE A 24 -20.22 1.43 1.96
C PHE A 24 -19.44 0.57 0.96
N VAL A 25 -20.11 -0.07 0.00
CA VAL A 25 -19.46 -0.83 -1.08
C VAL A 25 -18.54 0.06 -1.90
N SER A 26 -18.94 1.29 -2.18
CA SER A 26 -18.09 2.28 -2.87
C SER A 26 -16.82 2.62 -2.07
N SER A 27 -16.95 2.78 -0.75
CA SER A 27 -15.81 2.99 0.15
C SER A 27 -14.85 1.79 0.18
N LEU A 28 -15.40 0.56 0.19
CA LEU A 28 -14.60 -0.67 0.18
C LEU A 28 -13.85 -0.83 -1.13
N LYS A 29 -14.48 -0.55 -2.28
CA LYS A 29 -13.81 -0.51 -3.59
C LYS A 29 -12.68 0.51 -3.64
N LYS A 30 -12.89 1.69 -3.04
CA LYS A 30 -11.84 2.72 -2.94
C LYS A 30 -10.67 2.24 -2.09
N LYS A 31 -10.93 1.55 -0.98
CA LYS A 31 -9.92 0.98 -0.07
C LYS A 31 -9.17 -0.21 -0.68
N SER A 32 -9.85 -1.08 -1.43
CA SER A 32 -9.19 -2.19 -2.13
C SER A 32 -8.26 -1.70 -3.24
N ASN A 33 -8.69 -0.65 -3.97
CA ASN A 33 -7.87 -0.01 -5.00
C ASN A 33 -6.77 0.89 -4.43
N SER A 34 -6.81 1.20 -3.12
CA SER A 34 -5.77 1.98 -2.44
C SER A 34 -4.61 1.13 -1.94
N SER A 35 -4.40 -0.08 -2.47
CA SER A 35 -3.08 -0.72 -2.37
C SER A 35 -2.08 0.29 -2.95
N LYS A 36 -1.38 1.01 -2.07
CA LYS A 36 -0.41 2.04 -2.45
C LYS A 36 0.73 1.31 -3.15
N LYS A 37 0.56 1.04 -4.45
CA LYS A 37 1.71 0.87 -5.34
C LYS A 37 2.44 2.19 -5.21
N ILE A 38 3.64 2.13 -4.62
CA ILE A 38 4.58 3.25 -4.64
C ILE A 38 4.78 3.54 -6.13
N LYS A 39 4.04 4.53 -6.64
CA LYS A 39 4.02 4.83 -8.08
C LYS A 39 5.38 5.36 -8.52
N GLU A 40 6.07 6.04 -7.61
CA GLU A 40 7.33 6.74 -7.89
C GLU A 40 8.21 6.74 -6.64
N ARG A 41 9.54 6.69 -6.85
CA ARG A 41 10.52 6.79 -5.77
C ARG A 41 10.42 8.17 -5.13
N GLN A 42 10.20 8.22 -3.82
CA GLN A 42 10.19 9.47 -3.06
C GLN A 42 11.59 9.77 -2.54
N PHE A 43 12.06 11.01 -2.71
CA PHE A 43 13.31 11.45 -2.12
C PHE A 43 13.28 11.26 -0.60
N GLY A 44 14.36 10.71 -0.04
CA GLY A 44 14.48 10.49 1.41
C GLY A 44 13.67 9.32 1.96
N TYR A 45 13.07 8.46 1.13
CA TYR A 45 12.28 7.30 1.59
C TYR A 45 13.05 6.34 2.51
N ALA A 46 14.36 6.20 2.29
CA ALA A 46 15.25 5.36 3.10
C ALA A 46 16.13 6.18 4.06
N LYS A 47 15.80 7.45 4.32
CA LYS A 47 16.60 8.29 5.22
C LYS A 47 16.60 7.69 6.63
N GLY A 48 17.79 7.37 7.14
CA GLY A 48 17.98 6.76 8.46
C GLY A 48 17.74 5.24 8.49
N PHE A 49 17.50 4.59 7.35
CA PHE A 49 17.37 3.13 7.29
C PHE A 49 18.71 2.41 7.41
N PHE A 50 19.78 3.02 6.89
CA PHE A 50 21.15 2.51 6.99
C PHE A 50 22.00 3.46 7.83
N LYS A 51 22.94 2.90 8.58
CA LYS A 51 24.03 3.64 9.20
C LYS A 51 25.25 3.51 8.31
N THR A 52 25.78 4.63 7.85
CA THR A 52 27.07 4.69 7.16
C THR A 52 28.17 4.51 8.21
N ALA A 53 29.15 3.64 7.94
CA ALA A 53 30.32 3.51 8.78
C ALA A 53 31.27 4.71 8.56
N ASP A 54 32.10 5.02 9.56
CA ASP A 54 32.98 6.20 9.52
C ASP A 54 34.05 6.11 8.42
N ASP A 55 34.35 4.89 7.95
CA ASP A 55 35.34 4.54 6.92
C ASP A 55 34.75 4.38 5.52
N PHE A 56 33.50 4.79 5.27
CA PHE A 56 32.82 4.58 3.98
C PHE A 56 33.55 5.18 2.77
N ASP A 57 34.25 6.30 2.98
CA ASP A 57 35.02 6.97 1.92
C ASP A 57 36.46 6.40 1.78
N GLU A 58 36.86 5.44 2.62
CA GLU A 58 38.19 4.85 2.53
C GLU A 58 38.33 3.95 1.28
N PRO A 59 39.52 3.96 0.62
CA PRO A 59 39.76 3.12 -0.54
C PRO A 59 39.66 1.63 -0.17
N LEU A 60 38.84 0.89 -0.93
CA LEU A 60 38.82 -0.56 -0.82
C LEU A 60 40.19 -1.11 -1.22
N GLU A 61 40.80 -1.88 -0.33
CA GLU A 61 42.15 -2.42 -0.50
C GLU A 61 42.29 -3.22 -1.81
N ASP A 62 41.24 -3.98 -2.16
CA ASP A 62 41.13 -4.77 -3.39
C ASP A 62 41.00 -3.92 -4.68
N PHE A 63 40.69 -2.62 -4.56
CA PHE A 63 40.52 -1.70 -5.69
C PHE A 63 41.67 -0.69 -5.83
N ARG A 64 42.72 -0.78 -5.00
CA ARG A 64 43.87 0.15 -5.05
C ARG A 64 44.60 0.14 -6.40
N GLU A 65 44.57 -0.95 -7.15
CA GLU A 65 45.20 -1.05 -8.48
C GLU A 65 44.43 -0.25 -9.56
N TYR A 66 43.17 0.13 -9.30
CA TYR A 66 42.28 0.77 -10.26
C TYR A 66 41.97 2.26 -9.96
N MET A 67 42.49 2.80 -8.86
CA MET A 67 42.30 4.19 -8.41
C MET A 67 43.59 4.99 -8.61
#